data_AF-A0A432R8I8-F1
#
_entry.id   AF-A0A432R8I8-F1
#
_cell.length_a   1.000
_cell.length_b   1.000
_cell.length_c   1.000
_cell.angle_alpha   90.00
_cell.angle_beta   90.00
_cell.angle_gamma   90.00
#
_symmetry.space_group_name_H-M   'P 1'
#
loop_
_entity.id
_entity.type
_entity.pdbx_description
1 polymer ?
#
loop_
_entity_poly.entity_id
_entity_poly.type
_entity_poly.pdbx_seq_one_letter_code
_entity_poly.pdbx_strand_id
1 'polypeptide(L)'
;LFCGMGGFSYGLSKAGYEIIGVDINNWVEKIFKKNKIGKAIIKDLKNDFVFEEDPDIIVGGSPCKPWSTLNLKKRGSSHEDFVLMEKYFLHVLEIKPAVFVFENVVPVGKDEALRKFIRKLRAHGYSIYETKIKYSDFGAAIARERYFAFGFYKNKSARKQFEKLLIKSKNSPKTVKHVIEKYRNKEEKEVPDHEWPNLKTIDKYLDKYETGKFGWYILDWNKPSPSFGNIMKTYILHPGFNNGGPKRTISIREAEAIFGFKDDFAFPEGMGKGMRYQMIADAVSPDFSYLIGELFKTILLR
;
A
#
# COMPACT_ATOMS: atom_id res chain seq x y z
N LEU A 1 11.78 -2.61 -2.62
CA LEU A 1 11.77 -2.04 -3.99
C LEU A 1 10.45 -1.31 -4.25
N PHE A 2 10.44 -0.24 -5.05
CA PHE A 2 9.26 0.59 -5.33
C PHE A 2 8.56 1.05 -4.04
N CYS A 3 9.34 1.62 -3.11
CA CYS A 3 8.88 1.76 -1.73
C CYS A 3 7.82 2.86 -1.52
N GLY A 4 7.67 3.82 -2.43
CA GLY A 4 6.76 4.96 -2.28
C GLY A 4 6.94 5.68 -0.93
N MET A 5 5.83 6.05 -0.28
CA MET A 5 5.88 6.62 1.09
C MET A 5 6.24 5.60 2.19
N GLY A 6 6.52 4.35 1.83
CA GLY A 6 6.97 3.33 2.76
C GLY A 6 5.87 2.67 3.57
N GLY A 7 4.64 2.47 3.05
CA GLY A 7 3.58 1.79 3.80
C GLY A 7 3.98 0.37 4.25
N PHE A 8 4.55 -0.42 3.34
CA PHE A 8 5.09 -1.75 3.67
C PHE A 8 6.30 -1.64 4.60
N SER A 9 7.24 -0.76 4.23
CA SER A 9 8.47 -0.47 4.98
C SER A 9 8.21 -0.04 6.43
N TYR A 10 7.23 0.83 6.67
CA TYR A 10 6.87 1.34 7.99
C TYR A 10 6.33 0.23 8.89
N GLY A 11 5.47 -0.64 8.38
CA GLY A 11 5.01 -1.80 9.16
C GLY A 11 6.15 -2.75 9.51
N LEU A 12 7.05 -3.04 8.57
CA LEU A 12 8.21 -3.89 8.82
C LEU A 12 9.21 -3.24 9.80
N SER A 13 9.47 -1.93 9.70
CA SER A 13 10.36 -1.26 10.66
C SER A 13 9.81 -1.29 12.08
N LYS A 14 8.49 -1.17 12.25
CA LYS A 14 7.84 -1.35 13.56
C LYS A 14 7.86 -2.80 14.05
N ALA A 15 7.96 -3.77 13.14
CA ALA A 15 8.26 -5.15 13.47
C ALA A 15 9.78 -5.38 13.71
N GLY A 16 10.61 -4.34 13.74
CA GLY A 16 12.03 -4.45 14.11
C GLY A 16 12.97 -4.88 12.98
N TYR A 17 12.54 -4.79 11.73
CA TYR A 17 13.43 -5.00 10.58
C TYR A 17 14.22 -3.73 10.25
N GLU A 18 15.48 -3.90 9.84
CA GLU A 18 16.24 -2.84 9.20
C GLU A 18 15.76 -2.66 7.74
N ILE A 19 15.56 -1.41 7.33
CA ILE A 19 14.92 -1.11 6.06
C ILE A 19 15.83 -0.32 5.13
N ILE A 20 15.90 -0.80 3.89
CA ILE A 20 16.42 -0.08 2.73
C ILE A 20 15.31 0.05 1.68
N GLY A 21 14.81 1.27 1.50
CA GLY A 21 13.83 1.62 0.48
C GLY A 21 14.50 2.01 -0.83
N VAL A 22 13.90 1.66 -1.97
CA VAL A 22 14.36 2.11 -3.29
C VAL A 22 13.15 2.57 -4.09
N ASP A 23 13.21 3.80 -4.60
CA ASP A 23 12.15 4.39 -5.42
C ASP A 23 12.72 5.48 -6.33
N ILE A 24 12.01 5.80 -7.41
CA ILE A 24 12.38 6.91 -8.29
C ILE A 24 11.97 8.27 -7.71
N ASN A 25 11.02 8.29 -6.77
CA ASN A 25 10.48 9.52 -6.22
C ASN A 25 11.46 10.23 -5.28
N ASN A 26 11.76 11.50 -5.55
CA ASN A 26 12.73 12.30 -4.80
C ASN A 26 12.34 12.65 -3.35
N TRP A 27 11.12 12.33 -2.92
CA TRP A 27 10.68 12.55 -1.54
C TRP A 27 10.97 11.39 -0.60
N VAL A 28 11.29 10.19 -1.12
CA VAL A 28 11.35 8.97 -0.28
C VAL A 28 12.39 9.08 0.83
N GLU A 29 13.55 9.69 0.58
CA GLU A 29 14.58 9.90 1.60
C GLU A 29 14.08 10.80 2.74
N LYS A 30 13.41 11.90 2.41
CA LYS A 30 12.84 12.82 3.39
C LYS A 30 11.71 12.15 4.20
N ILE A 31 10.86 11.37 3.53
CA ILE A 31 9.78 10.61 4.19
C ILE A 31 10.36 9.56 5.14
N PHE A 32 11.33 8.77 4.68
CA PHE A 32 11.94 7.71 5.48
C PHE A 32 12.68 8.28 6.70
N LYS A 33 13.45 9.36 6.51
CA LYS A 33 14.13 10.07 7.59
C LYS A 33 13.15 10.63 8.62
N LYS A 34 12.11 11.36 8.17
CA LYS A 34 11.12 11.99 9.07
C LYS A 34 10.38 10.96 9.91
N ASN A 35 10.05 9.82 9.33
CA ASN A 35 9.25 8.77 9.97
C ASN A 35 10.08 7.65 10.61
N LYS A 36 11.42 7.80 10.66
CA LYS A 36 12.36 6.82 11.23
C LYS A 36 12.12 5.40 10.66
N ILE A 37 11.90 5.32 9.35
CA ILE A 37 11.63 4.04 8.66
C ILE A 37 12.93 3.27 8.43
N GLY A 38 13.99 3.97 8.01
CA GLY A 38 15.28 3.39 7.61
C GLY A 38 15.96 4.26 6.56
N LYS A 39 16.85 3.66 5.77
CA LYS A 39 17.51 4.30 4.61
C LYS A 39 16.57 4.23 3.40
N ALA A 40 16.58 5.26 2.55
CA ALA A 40 16.00 5.18 1.22
C ALA A 40 17.04 5.59 0.17
N ILE A 41 16.90 5.07 -1.04
CA ILE A 41 17.78 5.32 -2.18
C ILE A 41 16.90 5.78 -3.34
N ILE A 42 17.23 6.93 -3.90
CA ILE A 42 16.56 7.43 -5.10
C ILE A 42 17.22 6.79 -6.33
N LYS A 43 16.52 5.87 -7.01
CA LYS A 43 17.03 5.16 -8.19
C LYS A 43 15.91 4.76 -9.14
N ASP A 44 16.16 4.84 -10.45
CA ASP A 44 15.20 4.38 -11.46
C ASP A 44 15.41 2.89 -11.77
N LEU A 45 14.62 2.04 -11.10
CA LEU A 45 14.67 0.59 -11.28
C LEU A 45 14.31 0.12 -12.70
N LYS A 46 13.86 1.02 -13.60
CA LYS A 46 13.73 0.70 -15.03
C LYS A 46 15.10 0.44 -15.65
N ASN A 47 16.09 1.25 -15.29
CA ASN A 47 17.42 1.25 -15.90
C ASN A 47 18.48 0.67 -14.95
N ASP A 48 18.24 0.78 -13.65
CA ASP A 48 19.21 0.43 -12.62
C ASP A 48 18.84 -0.85 -11.85
N PHE A 49 19.87 -1.44 -11.24
CA PHE A 49 19.76 -2.51 -10.26
C PHE A 49 20.41 -2.11 -8.93
N VAL A 50 20.01 -2.76 -7.84
CA VAL A 50 20.54 -2.56 -6.48
C VAL A 50 20.90 -3.90 -5.84
N PHE A 51 21.77 -4.67 -6.49
CA PHE A 51 22.16 -6.01 -6.03
C PHE A 51 23.13 -5.97 -4.84
N GLU A 52 23.84 -4.86 -4.69
CA GLU A 52 24.84 -4.60 -3.66
C GLU A 52 24.30 -4.56 -2.23
N GLU A 53 22.98 -4.38 -2.05
CA GLU A 53 22.36 -4.27 -0.73
C GLU A 53 22.04 -5.64 -0.09
N ASP A 54 22.13 -6.76 -0.83
CA ASP A 54 21.99 -8.16 -0.39
C ASP A 54 20.99 -8.45 0.76
N PRO A 55 19.69 -8.10 0.62
CA PRO A 55 18.72 -8.23 1.71
C PRO A 55 18.22 -9.67 1.92
N ASP A 56 17.97 -10.05 3.18
CA ASP A 56 17.26 -11.29 3.53
C ASP A 56 15.82 -11.34 3.01
N ILE A 57 15.18 -10.17 2.90
CA ILE A 57 13.77 -10.03 2.51
C ILE A 57 13.62 -8.93 1.46
N ILE A 58 13.02 -9.27 0.32
CA ILE A 58 12.59 -8.29 -0.67
C ILE A 58 11.07 -8.13 -0.62
N VAL A 59 10.60 -6.92 -0.30
CA VAL A 59 9.19 -6.55 -0.47
C VAL A 59 9.04 -5.45 -1.52
N GLY A 60 7.94 -5.48 -2.26
CA GLY A 60 7.60 -4.39 -3.19
C GLY A 60 6.43 -4.71 -4.10
N GLY A 61 5.97 -3.67 -4.80
CA GLY A 61 4.98 -3.77 -5.87
C GLY A 61 5.37 -2.85 -7.00
N SER A 62 5.65 -3.40 -8.18
CA SER A 62 5.89 -2.58 -9.37
C SER A 62 4.64 -1.75 -9.68
N PRO A 63 4.77 -0.57 -10.31
CA PRO A 63 3.61 0.28 -10.61
C PRO A 63 2.46 -0.49 -11.28
N CYS A 64 1.26 -0.36 -10.72
CA CYS A 64 0.13 -1.22 -11.09
C CYS A 64 -0.67 -0.73 -12.32
N LYS A 65 -0.32 0.43 -12.89
CA LYS A 65 -1.04 1.07 -14.02
C LYS A 65 -1.26 0.15 -15.22
N PRO A 66 -0.33 -0.77 -15.59
CA PRO A 66 -0.58 -1.72 -16.68
C PRO A 66 -1.78 -2.65 -16.43
N TRP A 67 -2.11 -2.93 -15.17
CA TRP A 67 -3.14 -3.91 -14.77
C TRP A 67 -4.37 -3.26 -14.11
N SER A 68 -4.25 -2.03 -13.62
CA SER A 68 -5.33 -1.30 -12.94
C SER A 68 -6.58 -1.16 -13.80
N THR A 69 -7.75 -1.44 -13.22
CA THR A 69 -9.05 -1.23 -13.87
C THR A 69 -9.40 0.25 -14.03
N LEU A 70 -8.77 1.12 -13.23
CA LEU A 70 -8.93 2.58 -13.34
C LEU A 70 -8.14 3.14 -14.54
N ASN A 71 -7.17 2.39 -15.07
CA ASN A 71 -6.49 2.80 -16.28
C ASN A 71 -7.30 2.39 -17.51
N LEU A 72 -7.78 3.37 -18.26
CA LEU A 72 -8.60 3.17 -19.47
C LEU A 72 -7.78 3.20 -20.77
N LYS A 73 -6.47 3.47 -20.71
CA LYS A 73 -5.60 3.64 -21.90
C LYS A 73 -4.27 2.90 -21.69
N LYS A 74 -3.71 2.30 -22.75
CA LYS A 74 -2.40 1.61 -22.76
C LYS A 74 -2.21 0.66 -21.56
N ARG A 75 -2.67 -0.59 -21.66
CA ARG A 75 -2.63 -1.60 -20.59
C ARG A 75 -1.74 -2.78 -20.98
N GLY A 76 -1.38 -3.61 -20.00
CA GLY A 76 -0.50 -4.76 -20.20
C GLY A 76 0.84 -4.32 -20.81
N SER A 77 1.37 -5.12 -21.73
CA SER A 77 2.67 -4.89 -22.38
C SER A 77 2.77 -3.58 -23.17
N SER A 78 1.65 -2.93 -23.49
CA SER A 78 1.65 -1.62 -24.15
C SER A 78 1.91 -0.43 -23.21
N HIS A 79 1.91 -0.66 -21.89
CA HIS A 79 2.22 0.36 -20.89
C HIS A 79 3.72 0.36 -20.58
N GLU A 80 4.36 1.52 -20.52
CA GLU A 80 5.81 1.66 -20.27
C GLU A 80 6.25 1.06 -18.93
N ASP A 81 5.45 1.24 -17.88
CA ASP A 81 5.69 0.66 -16.55
C ASP A 81 5.60 -0.89 -16.50
N PHE A 82 5.14 -1.57 -17.56
CA PHE A 82 5.01 -3.04 -17.56
C PHE A 82 6.35 -3.75 -17.29
N VAL A 83 7.44 -3.19 -17.81
CA VAL A 83 8.81 -3.71 -17.63
C VAL A 83 9.26 -3.71 -16.17
N LEU A 84 8.67 -2.88 -15.31
CA LEU A 84 9.09 -2.76 -13.92
C LEU A 84 8.74 -4.01 -13.09
N MET A 85 7.72 -4.79 -13.50
CA MET A 85 7.45 -6.10 -12.88
C MET A 85 8.58 -7.08 -13.17
N GLU A 86 9.09 -7.10 -14.41
CA GLU A 86 10.27 -7.89 -14.74
C GLU A 86 11.47 -7.45 -13.90
N LYS A 87 11.70 -6.14 -13.76
CA LYS A 87 12.78 -5.61 -12.92
C LYS A 87 12.69 -6.07 -11.47
N TYR A 88 11.49 -6.10 -10.88
CA TYR A 88 11.27 -6.68 -9.55
C TYR A 88 11.76 -8.14 -9.48
N PHE A 89 11.31 -8.99 -10.41
CA PHE A 89 11.64 -10.42 -10.36
C PHE A 89 13.09 -10.72 -10.74
N LEU A 90 13.74 -9.88 -11.55
CA LEU A 90 15.18 -9.99 -11.81
C LEU A 90 16.00 -9.75 -10.53
N HIS A 91 15.62 -8.77 -9.69
CA HIS A 91 16.25 -8.61 -8.37
C HIS A 91 16.08 -9.85 -7.48
N VAL A 92 14.88 -10.42 -7.45
CA VAL A 92 14.63 -11.64 -6.64
C VAL A 92 15.42 -12.85 -7.16
N LEU A 93 15.59 -12.98 -8.48
CA LEU A 93 16.34 -14.08 -9.09
C LEU A 93 17.85 -13.95 -8.88
N GLU A 94 18.36 -12.72 -8.89
CA GLU A 94 19.78 -12.42 -8.69
C GLU A 94 20.17 -12.56 -7.22
N ILE A 95 19.53 -11.76 -6.35
CA ILE A 95 19.84 -11.69 -4.90
C ILE A 95 19.45 -12.99 -4.19
N LYS A 96 18.35 -13.63 -4.61
CA LYS A 96 17.80 -14.83 -3.97
C LYS A 96 17.51 -14.64 -2.46
N PRO A 97 16.75 -13.59 -2.05
CA PRO A 97 16.41 -13.38 -0.65
C PRO A 97 15.72 -14.60 -0.04
N ALA A 98 15.88 -14.80 1.27
CA ALA A 98 15.17 -15.84 2.02
C ALA A 98 13.65 -15.74 1.83
N VAL A 99 13.13 -14.51 1.76
CA VAL A 99 11.72 -14.22 1.47
C VAL A 99 11.58 -13.14 0.40
N PHE A 100 10.61 -13.30 -0.51
CA PHE A 100 10.11 -12.17 -1.28
C PHE A 100 8.60 -11.99 -1.13
N VAL A 101 8.13 -10.75 -1.26
CA VAL A 101 6.71 -10.40 -1.32
C VAL A 101 6.46 -9.47 -2.50
N PHE A 102 5.74 -9.98 -3.48
CA PHE A 102 5.21 -9.18 -4.57
C PHE A 102 3.76 -8.80 -4.30
N GLU A 103 3.49 -7.51 -4.11
CA GLU A 103 2.15 -6.95 -3.96
C GLU A 103 1.74 -6.22 -5.23
N ASN A 104 0.49 -6.40 -5.68
CA ASN A 104 -0.05 -5.63 -6.80
C ASN A 104 -1.60 -5.71 -6.86
N VAL A 105 -2.23 -5.07 -7.84
CA VAL A 105 -3.70 -5.12 -8.02
C VAL A 105 -4.18 -6.50 -8.45
N VAL A 106 -5.36 -6.92 -7.98
CA VAL A 106 -5.90 -8.28 -8.23
C VAL A 106 -5.81 -8.78 -9.68
N PRO A 107 -6.08 -7.97 -10.73
CA PRO A 107 -6.00 -8.42 -12.13
C PRO A 107 -4.64 -8.96 -12.57
N VAL A 108 -3.52 -8.48 -11.98
CA VAL A 108 -2.16 -8.94 -12.36
C VAL A 108 -1.98 -10.43 -12.13
N GLY A 109 -2.75 -11.04 -11.22
CA GLY A 109 -2.72 -12.46 -10.95
C GLY A 109 -3.05 -13.31 -12.18
N LYS A 110 -3.70 -12.77 -13.21
CA LYS A 110 -4.00 -13.51 -14.45
C LYS A 110 -3.01 -13.22 -15.58
N ASP A 111 -2.02 -12.35 -15.36
CA ASP A 111 -1.07 -11.92 -16.38
C ASP A 111 -0.04 -13.00 -16.67
N GLU A 112 0.17 -13.32 -17.95
CA GLU A 112 1.06 -14.41 -18.37
C GLU A 112 2.53 -14.11 -18.08
N ALA A 113 2.96 -12.84 -18.07
CA ALA A 113 4.32 -12.48 -17.69
C ALA A 113 4.58 -12.78 -16.20
N LEU A 114 3.63 -12.46 -15.32
CA LEU A 114 3.71 -12.88 -13.92
C LEU A 114 3.78 -14.41 -13.81
N ARG A 115 2.91 -15.14 -14.53
CA ARG A 115 2.88 -16.62 -14.51
C ARG A 115 4.23 -17.21 -14.94
N LYS A 116 4.89 -16.63 -15.94
CA LYS A 116 6.26 -17.00 -16.36
C LYS A 116 7.28 -16.81 -15.24
N PHE A 117 7.29 -15.66 -14.56
CA PHE A 117 8.22 -15.43 -13.44
C PHE A 117 7.96 -16.35 -12.25
N ILE A 118 6.70 -16.60 -11.89
CA ILE A 118 6.35 -17.54 -10.82
C ILE A 118 6.84 -18.96 -11.14
N ARG A 119 6.68 -19.43 -12.39
CA ARG A 119 7.22 -20.73 -12.82
C ARG A 119 8.75 -20.74 -12.75
N LYS A 120 9.41 -19.68 -13.24
CA LYS A 120 10.87 -19.55 -13.19
C LYS A 120 11.40 -19.58 -11.76
N LEU A 121 10.82 -18.82 -10.84
CA LEU A 121 11.23 -18.79 -9.43
C LEU A 121 11.01 -20.14 -8.73
N ARG A 122 9.91 -20.85 -9.02
CA ARG A 122 9.70 -22.23 -8.51
C ARG A 122 10.80 -23.17 -8.99
N ALA A 123 11.18 -23.10 -10.26
CA ALA A 123 12.29 -23.88 -10.81
C ALA A 123 13.64 -23.50 -10.17
N HIS A 124 13.79 -22.27 -9.69
CA HIS A 124 14.98 -21.79 -8.98
C HIS A 124 14.89 -21.96 -7.45
N GLY A 125 13.99 -22.80 -6.94
CA GLY A 125 13.99 -23.24 -5.54
C GLY A 125 13.07 -22.45 -4.60
N TYR A 126 12.24 -21.53 -5.10
CA TYR A 126 11.23 -20.86 -4.28
C TYR A 126 9.95 -21.68 -4.12
N SER A 127 9.48 -21.79 -2.88
CA SER A 127 8.11 -22.21 -2.59
C SER A 127 7.23 -20.98 -2.49
N ILE A 128 6.27 -20.82 -3.42
CA ILE A 128 5.51 -19.56 -3.56
C ILE A 128 4.04 -19.77 -3.20
N TYR A 129 3.52 -19.05 -2.21
CA TYR A 129 2.10 -18.94 -1.88
C TYR A 129 1.49 -17.70 -2.54
N GLU A 130 0.43 -17.88 -3.31
CA GLU A 130 -0.27 -16.79 -4.00
C GLU A 130 -1.68 -16.68 -3.45
N THR A 131 -2.12 -15.46 -3.10
CA THR A 131 -3.46 -15.24 -2.57
C THR A 131 -3.95 -13.82 -2.82
N LYS A 132 -5.24 -13.59 -2.58
CA LYS A 132 -5.83 -12.25 -2.52
C LYS A 132 -6.05 -11.87 -1.06
N ILE A 133 -5.70 -10.66 -0.72
CA ILE A 133 -5.79 -10.14 0.64
C ILE A 133 -6.62 -8.88 0.61
N LYS A 134 -7.71 -8.88 1.37
CA LYS A 134 -8.44 -7.67 1.72
C LYS A 134 -7.96 -7.20 3.09
N TYR A 135 -7.39 -5.99 3.17
CA TYR A 135 -6.77 -5.52 4.43
C TYR A 135 -7.75 -5.48 5.62
N SER A 136 -9.04 -5.23 5.36
CA SER A 136 -10.08 -5.25 6.38
C SER A 136 -10.26 -6.61 7.05
N ASP A 137 -9.93 -7.71 6.37
CA ASP A 137 -9.97 -9.07 6.95
C ASP A 137 -8.85 -9.30 7.99
N PHE A 138 -7.95 -8.33 8.12
CA PHE A 138 -6.79 -8.33 9.02
C PHE A 138 -6.82 -7.11 9.95
N GLY A 139 -8.02 -6.57 10.24
CA GLY A 139 -8.19 -5.49 11.21
C GLY A 139 -7.90 -4.07 10.70
N ALA A 140 -7.63 -3.86 9.41
CA ALA A 140 -7.52 -2.52 8.85
C ALA A 140 -8.89 -1.85 8.70
N ALA A 141 -8.91 -0.51 8.69
CA ALA A 141 -10.13 0.27 8.48
C ALA A 141 -10.49 0.48 7.00
N ILE A 142 -9.83 -0.24 6.08
CA ILE A 142 -10.02 -0.12 4.64
C ILE A 142 -10.26 -1.48 3.97
N ALA A 143 -11.35 -1.58 3.22
CA ALA A 143 -11.74 -2.75 2.44
C ALA A 143 -11.03 -2.80 1.07
N ARG A 144 -9.70 -2.73 1.08
CA ARG A 144 -8.84 -2.75 -0.12
C ARG A 144 -8.29 -4.14 -0.35
N GLU A 145 -8.60 -4.70 -1.52
CA GLU A 145 -8.13 -6.03 -1.94
C GLU A 145 -6.95 -5.93 -2.91
N ARG A 146 -5.94 -6.78 -2.69
CA ARG A 146 -4.69 -6.85 -3.45
C ARG A 146 -4.24 -8.29 -3.68
N TYR A 147 -3.52 -8.52 -4.77
CA TYR A 147 -2.83 -9.76 -5.04
C TYR A 147 -1.49 -9.77 -4.31
N PHE A 148 -1.16 -10.90 -3.70
CA PHE A 148 0.14 -11.13 -3.07
C PHE A 148 0.73 -12.46 -3.56
N ALA A 149 2.04 -12.44 -3.83
CA ALA A 149 2.87 -13.64 -3.93
C ALA A 149 3.97 -13.60 -2.87
N PHE A 150 3.94 -14.57 -1.96
CA PHE A 150 4.95 -14.78 -0.92
C PHE A 150 5.84 -15.95 -1.33
N GLY A 151 7.12 -15.69 -1.59
CA GLY A 151 8.09 -16.72 -1.92
C GLY A 151 9.07 -16.98 -0.79
N PHE A 152 9.36 -18.25 -0.54
CA PHE A 152 10.31 -18.71 0.47
C PHE A 152 11.42 -19.51 -0.21
N TYR A 153 12.67 -19.05 -0.13
CA TYR A 153 13.80 -19.69 -0.80
C TYR A 153 14.26 -20.94 -0.05
N LYS A 154 14.37 -22.08 -0.76
CA LYS A 154 14.82 -23.39 -0.22
C LYS A 154 14.08 -23.90 1.04
N ASN A 155 12.99 -23.26 1.46
CA ASN A 155 12.19 -23.65 2.62
C ASN A 155 10.79 -24.11 2.19
N LYS A 156 10.66 -25.40 1.85
CA LYS A 156 9.41 -25.98 1.34
C LYS A 156 8.27 -25.98 2.38
N SER A 157 8.61 -26.11 3.66
CA SER A 157 7.65 -26.10 4.76
C SER A 157 7.14 -24.71 5.10
N ALA A 158 7.97 -23.66 4.94
CA ALA A 158 7.61 -22.28 5.24
C ALA A 158 6.33 -21.85 4.54
N ARG A 159 6.14 -22.23 3.27
CA ARG A 159 4.93 -21.89 2.52
C ARG A 159 3.65 -22.33 3.25
N LYS A 160 3.56 -23.61 3.65
CA LYS A 160 2.37 -24.17 4.32
C LYS A 160 2.19 -23.59 5.72
N GLN A 161 3.29 -23.38 6.45
CA GLN A 161 3.26 -22.79 7.78
C GLN A 161 2.76 -21.34 7.73
N PHE A 162 3.31 -20.54 6.81
CA PHE A 162 2.92 -19.16 6.59
C PHE A 162 1.45 -19.04 6.19
N GLU A 163 0.98 -19.87 5.25
CA GLU A 163 -0.43 -19.92 4.87
C GLU A 163 -1.34 -20.17 6.08
N LYS A 164 -1.00 -21.16 6.92
CA LYS A 164 -1.75 -21.46 8.15
C LYS A 164 -1.74 -20.30 9.14
N LEU A 165 -0.59 -19.66 9.34
CA LEU A 165 -0.46 -18.50 10.24
C LEU A 165 -1.28 -17.32 9.72
N LEU A 166 -1.16 -16.99 8.44
CA LEU A 166 -1.90 -15.90 7.82
C LEU A 166 -3.42 -16.09 7.97
N ILE A 167 -3.94 -17.30 7.72
CA ILE A 167 -5.36 -17.60 7.91
C ILE A 167 -5.79 -17.39 9.37
N LYS A 168 -4.96 -17.80 10.34
CA LYS A 168 -5.23 -17.63 11.77
C LYS A 168 -5.16 -16.17 12.23
N SER A 169 -4.41 -15.32 11.52
CA SER A 169 -4.26 -13.90 11.86
C SER A 169 -5.41 -13.01 11.38
N LYS A 170 -6.44 -13.58 10.75
CA LYS A 170 -7.64 -12.81 10.38
C LYS A 170 -8.30 -12.19 11.61
N ASN A 171 -8.80 -10.98 11.46
CA ASN A 171 -9.44 -10.22 12.53
C ASN A 171 -10.55 -9.33 11.97
N SER A 172 -11.53 -9.00 12.81
CA SER A 172 -12.64 -8.12 12.44
C SER A 172 -12.14 -6.73 12.03
N PRO A 173 -12.74 -6.11 11.00
CA PRO A 173 -12.32 -4.81 10.50
C PRO A 173 -12.57 -3.70 11.52
N LYS A 174 -11.66 -2.72 11.56
CA LYS A 174 -11.92 -1.42 12.20
C LYS A 174 -12.91 -0.61 11.35
N THR A 175 -13.70 0.24 11.99
CA THR A 175 -14.58 1.18 11.30
C THR A 175 -13.88 2.50 11.02
N VAL A 176 -14.41 3.31 10.10
CA VAL A 176 -13.94 4.69 9.87
C VAL A 176 -13.98 5.49 11.17
N LYS A 177 -15.03 5.34 11.98
CA LYS A 177 -15.16 6.00 13.29
C LYS A 177 -13.98 5.71 14.19
N HIS A 178 -13.61 4.43 14.32
CA HIS A 178 -12.51 4.01 15.17
C HIS A 178 -11.18 4.72 14.85
N VAL A 179 -10.92 5.03 13.57
CA VAL A 179 -9.62 5.58 13.14
C VAL A 179 -9.62 7.10 12.96
N ILE A 180 -10.75 7.73 12.59
CA ILE A 180 -10.76 9.17 12.26
C ILE A 180 -11.59 10.05 13.21
N GLU A 181 -12.42 9.51 14.10
CA GLU A 181 -13.30 10.32 14.97
C GLU A 181 -12.52 11.34 15.81
N LYS A 182 -11.31 10.98 16.25
CA LYS A 182 -10.39 11.86 17.00
C LYS A 182 -9.93 13.11 16.25
N TYR A 183 -10.07 13.15 14.92
CA TYR A 183 -9.72 14.31 14.10
C TYR A 183 -10.93 15.19 13.73
N ARG A 184 -12.15 14.74 14.06
CA ARG A 184 -13.41 15.35 13.60
C ARG A 184 -13.51 16.84 13.92
N ASN A 185 -13.10 17.21 15.14
CA ASN A 185 -13.20 18.57 15.67
C ASN A 185 -11.88 19.34 15.60
N LYS A 186 -10.90 18.83 14.85
CA LYS A 186 -9.60 19.49 14.69
C LYS A 186 -9.63 20.45 13.52
N GLU A 187 -9.05 21.63 13.73
CA GLU A 187 -8.92 22.66 12.71
C GLU A 187 -7.89 22.26 11.64
N GLU A 188 -8.00 22.85 10.45
CA GLU A 188 -7.03 22.60 9.38
C GLU A 188 -5.61 22.92 9.87
N LYS A 189 -4.68 21.97 9.69
CA LYS A 189 -3.28 22.03 10.14
C LYS A 189 -3.06 22.03 11.66
N GLU A 190 -4.08 21.79 12.48
CA GLU A 190 -3.90 21.63 13.94
C GLU A 190 -3.02 20.42 14.29
N VAL A 191 -3.13 19.35 13.50
CA VAL A 191 -2.23 18.19 13.58
C VAL A 191 -1.58 17.93 12.22
N PRO A 192 -0.41 17.26 12.18
CA PRO A 192 0.33 17.06 10.94
C PRO A 192 -0.55 16.45 9.85
N ASP A 193 -0.42 16.95 8.62
CA ASP A 193 -1.17 16.51 7.45
C ASP A 193 -2.71 16.63 7.55
N HIS A 194 -3.27 17.30 8.56
CA HIS A 194 -4.71 17.50 8.65
C HIS A 194 -5.17 18.67 7.78
N GLU A 195 -5.05 18.49 6.48
CA GLU A 195 -5.47 19.45 5.45
C GLU A 195 -6.17 18.71 4.30
N TRP A 196 -7.02 19.43 3.57
CA TRP A 196 -7.87 18.85 2.51
C TRP A 196 -8.05 19.85 1.35
N PRO A 197 -8.47 19.40 0.15
CA PRO A 197 -8.85 20.33 -0.91
C PRO A 197 -10.08 21.18 -0.52
N ASN A 198 -10.00 22.47 -0.80
CA ASN A 198 -11.16 23.37 -0.67
C ASN A 198 -12.04 23.27 -1.92
N LEU A 199 -13.12 22.51 -1.84
CA LEU A 199 -14.04 22.26 -2.95
C LEU A 199 -15.29 23.15 -2.82
N LYS A 200 -15.46 24.08 -3.77
CA LYS A 200 -16.63 24.99 -3.82
C LYS A 200 -17.88 24.38 -4.46
N THR A 201 -17.78 23.16 -5.00
CA THR A 201 -18.81 22.55 -5.85
C THR A 201 -19.38 21.26 -5.28
N ILE A 202 -19.13 20.94 -4.01
CA ILE A 202 -19.63 19.69 -3.39
C ILE A 202 -21.15 19.58 -3.55
N ASP A 203 -21.90 20.63 -3.17
CA ASP A 203 -23.36 20.62 -3.24
C ASP A 203 -23.91 20.49 -4.68
N LYS A 204 -23.11 20.83 -5.71
CA LYS A 204 -23.50 20.68 -7.13
C LYS A 204 -23.45 19.24 -7.64
N TYR A 205 -22.78 18.34 -6.91
CA TYR A 205 -22.49 16.98 -7.36
C TYR A 205 -22.91 15.91 -6.35
N LEU A 206 -23.87 16.20 -5.46
CA LEU A 206 -24.37 15.26 -4.44
C LEU A 206 -24.80 13.92 -5.04
N ASP A 207 -25.48 13.97 -6.18
CA ASP A 207 -25.92 12.78 -6.91
C ASP A 207 -24.76 11.83 -7.29
N LYS A 208 -23.55 12.37 -7.52
CA LYS A 208 -22.36 11.57 -7.85
C LYS A 208 -21.86 10.79 -6.64
N TYR A 209 -21.96 11.38 -5.45
CA TYR A 209 -21.58 10.73 -4.20
C TYR A 209 -22.59 9.67 -3.78
N GLU A 210 -23.88 9.92 -3.98
CA GLU A 210 -24.96 8.97 -3.69
C GLU A 210 -24.89 7.74 -4.60
N THR A 211 -24.62 7.95 -5.89
CA THR A 211 -24.54 6.88 -6.89
C THR A 211 -23.19 6.16 -6.92
N GLY A 212 -22.16 6.67 -6.24
CA GLY A 212 -20.81 6.11 -6.33
C GLY A 212 -20.08 6.45 -7.64
N LYS A 213 -20.62 7.36 -8.46
CA LYS A 213 -20.10 7.63 -9.81
C LYS A 213 -18.67 8.15 -9.74
N PHE A 214 -17.80 7.66 -10.64
CA PHE A 214 -16.35 7.96 -10.65
C PHE A 214 -15.60 7.55 -9.37
N GLY A 215 -16.18 6.70 -8.53
CA GLY A 215 -15.61 6.33 -7.24
C GLY A 215 -15.73 7.43 -6.19
N TRP A 216 -16.67 8.36 -6.36
CA TRP A 216 -17.00 9.38 -5.37
C TRP A 216 -17.99 8.81 -4.37
N TYR A 217 -17.73 8.96 -3.08
CA TYR A 217 -18.65 8.49 -2.04
C TYR A 217 -18.49 9.30 -0.76
N ILE A 218 -19.53 9.26 0.08
CA ILE A 218 -19.50 9.71 1.46
C ILE A 218 -19.15 8.50 2.33
N LEU A 219 -18.15 8.63 3.19
CA LEU A 219 -17.80 7.55 4.11
C LEU A 219 -18.94 7.26 5.10
N ASP A 220 -18.96 6.04 5.61
CA ASP A 220 -19.88 5.60 6.66
C ASP A 220 -19.07 5.39 7.95
N TRP A 221 -19.46 6.07 9.04
CA TRP A 221 -18.80 5.97 10.33
C TRP A 221 -18.67 4.52 10.83
N ASN A 222 -19.68 3.69 10.56
CA ASN A 222 -19.82 2.38 11.18
C ASN A 222 -19.29 1.23 10.31
N LYS A 223 -18.68 1.54 9.16
CA LYS A 223 -18.11 0.55 8.24
C LYS A 223 -16.63 0.83 8.00
N PRO A 224 -15.84 -0.17 7.57
CA PRO A 224 -14.54 0.12 6.98
C PRO A 224 -14.73 0.98 5.72
N SER A 225 -13.76 1.85 5.44
CA SER A 225 -13.72 2.62 4.20
C SER A 225 -13.67 1.69 2.99
N PRO A 226 -14.42 1.95 1.91
CA PRO A 226 -14.12 1.35 0.62
C PRO A 226 -12.68 1.67 0.19
N SER A 227 -12.15 0.91 -0.78
CA SER A 227 -10.88 1.29 -1.41
C SER A 227 -11.05 2.63 -2.13
N PHE A 228 -10.09 3.55 -1.96
CA PHE A 228 -10.03 4.79 -2.74
C PHE A 228 -8.69 4.96 -3.46
N GLY A 229 -8.75 5.79 -4.51
CA GLY A 229 -7.58 6.37 -5.16
C GLY A 229 -7.26 7.75 -4.60
N ASN A 230 -6.52 8.54 -5.36
CA ASN A 230 -6.15 9.90 -4.98
C ASN A 230 -7.40 10.77 -4.73
N ILE A 231 -7.52 11.33 -3.52
CA ILE A 231 -8.67 12.15 -3.09
C ILE A 231 -8.83 13.42 -3.92
N MET A 232 -7.77 13.93 -4.52
CA MET A 232 -7.86 15.06 -5.48
C MET A 232 -8.59 14.68 -6.79
N LYS A 233 -8.91 13.40 -7.01
CA LYS A 233 -9.64 12.89 -8.19
C LYS A 233 -10.96 12.22 -7.83
N THR A 234 -10.99 11.50 -6.70
CA THR A 234 -12.18 10.77 -6.24
C THR A 234 -13.02 11.56 -5.24
N TYR A 235 -12.49 12.63 -4.66
CA TYR A 235 -13.18 13.57 -3.77
C TYR A 235 -13.96 12.94 -2.62
N ILE A 236 -13.45 11.85 -2.03
CA ILE A 236 -14.14 11.11 -0.96
C ILE A 236 -14.52 12.05 0.19
N LEU A 237 -15.81 12.12 0.51
CA LEU A 237 -16.36 13.02 1.52
C LEU A 237 -16.26 12.42 2.93
N HIS A 238 -16.00 13.30 3.88
CA HIS A 238 -15.96 12.99 5.30
C HIS A 238 -17.34 12.46 5.76
N PRO A 239 -17.41 11.42 6.62
CA PRO A 239 -18.68 10.81 7.05
C PRO A 239 -19.57 11.75 7.85
N GLY A 240 -19.00 12.84 8.39
CA GLY A 240 -19.75 13.92 9.03
C GLY A 240 -20.70 14.66 8.09
N PHE A 241 -20.52 14.58 6.75
CA PHE A 241 -21.37 15.27 5.78
C PHE A 241 -22.87 14.99 6.00
N ASN A 242 -23.24 13.73 6.27
CA ASN A 242 -24.63 13.32 6.45
C ASN A 242 -25.22 13.67 7.83
N ASN A 243 -24.41 14.08 8.80
CA ASN A 243 -24.82 14.23 10.21
C ASN A 243 -24.45 15.60 10.77
N GLY A 244 -24.62 16.67 9.97
CA GLY A 244 -24.35 18.06 10.38
C GLY A 244 -22.88 18.36 10.67
N GLY A 245 -21.97 17.49 10.26
CA GLY A 245 -20.53 17.64 10.37
C GLY A 245 -19.92 18.42 9.19
N PRO A 246 -18.58 18.43 9.08
CA PRO A 246 -17.89 19.31 8.15
C PRO A 246 -18.15 18.89 6.69
N LYS A 247 -18.53 19.87 5.85
CA LYS A 247 -18.74 19.69 4.40
C LYS A 247 -17.40 19.73 3.64
N ARG A 248 -16.64 18.65 3.73
CA ARG A 248 -15.32 18.54 3.08
C ARG A 248 -14.99 17.10 2.69
N THR A 249 -13.95 16.95 1.88
CA THR A 249 -13.30 15.65 1.72
C THR A 249 -12.59 15.24 3.01
N ILE A 250 -12.23 13.97 3.12
CA ILE A 250 -11.29 13.55 4.16
C ILE A 250 -9.95 14.26 4.00
N SER A 251 -9.29 14.57 5.11
CA SER A 251 -7.95 15.16 5.13
C SER A 251 -6.87 14.13 4.75
N ILE A 252 -5.64 14.59 4.51
CA ILE A 252 -4.49 13.69 4.30
C ILE A 252 -4.28 12.83 5.56
N ARG A 253 -4.31 13.42 6.76
CA ARG A 253 -4.24 12.72 8.05
C ARG A 253 -5.32 11.65 8.23
N GLU A 254 -6.56 11.95 7.85
CA GLU A 254 -7.66 10.99 7.93
C GLU A 254 -7.47 9.84 6.93
N ALA A 255 -6.98 10.12 5.72
CA ALA A 255 -6.64 9.10 4.74
C ALA A 255 -5.48 8.20 5.20
N GLU A 256 -4.45 8.77 5.82
CA GLU A 256 -3.33 8.05 6.47
C GLU A 256 -3.86 7.09 7.55
N ALA A 257 -4.70 7.60 8.46
CA ALA A 257 -5.27 6.80 9.55
C ALA A 257 -6.15 5.65 9.04
N ILE A 258 -6.93 5.87 7.97
CA ILE A 258 -7.73 4.82 7.34
C ILE A 258 -6.85 3.70 6.76
N PHE A 259 -5.69 4.03 6.18
CA PHE A 259 -4.72 3.04 5.70
C PHE A 259 -3.96 2.33 6.83
N GLY A 260 -3.93 2.89 8.04
CA GLY A 260 -3.30 2.33 9.23
C GLY A 260 -1.97 2.98 9.62
N PHE A 261 -1.63 4.14 9.03
CA PHE A 261 -0.51 4.95 9.52
C PHE A 261 -0.84 5.51 10.91
N LYS A 262 0.18 5.61 11.77
CA LYS A 262 0.05 6.11 13.13
C LYS A 262 0.16 7.64 13.16
N ASP A 263 -0.23 8.24 14.28
CA ASP A 263 -0.32 9.69 14.43
C ASP A 263 1.05 10.39 14.39
N ASP A 264 2.13 9.64 14.66
CA ASP A 264 3.51 10.09 14.56
C ASP A 264 4.07 10.05 13.12
N PHE A 265 3.39 9.37 12.19
CA PHE A 265 3.74 9.41 10.78
C PHE A 265 3.35 10.76 10.18
N ALA A 266 4.21 11.43 9.43
CA ALA A 266 3.87 12.65 8.72
C ALA A 266 4.71 12.83 7.45
N PHE A 267 4.17 13.55 6.48
CA PHE A 267 4.92 13.94 5.29
C PHE A 267 5.90 15.10 5.58
N PRO A 268 7.04 15.18 4.87
CA PRO A 268 7.91 16.34 4.93
C PRO A 268 7.22 17.59 4.36
N GLU A 269 7.67 18.76 4.85
CA GLU A 269 7.18 20.05 4.38
C GLU A 269 7.44 20.26 2.88
N GLY A 270 6.58 21.06 2.24
CA GLY A 270 6.67 21.39 0.82
C GLY A 270 6.02 20.37 -0.12
N MET A 271 5.53 19.23 0.37
CA MET A 271 4.82 18.26 -0.47
C MET A 271 3.39 18.72 -0.81
N GLY A 272 3.10 18.76 -2.12
CA GLY A 272 1.75 19.09 -2.60
C GLY A 272 0.70 18.04 -2.21
N LYS A 273 -0.52 18.49 -1.89
CA LYS A 273 -1.63 17.61 -1.44
C LYS A 273 -1.90 16.45 -2.39
N GLY A 274 -1.90 16.71 -3.70
CA GLY A 274 -2.14 15.68 -4.72
C GLY A 274 -1.10 14.56 -4.71
N MET A 275 0.16 14.86 -4.42
CA MET A 275 1.21 13.84 -4.31
C MET A 275 1.06 13.03 -3.03
N ARG A 276 0.78 13.69 -1.89
CA ARG A 276 0.54 13.00 -0.61
C ARG A 276 -0.65 12.03 -0.68
N TYR A 277 -1.78 12.47 -1.23
CA TYR A 277 -2.92 11.58 -1.46
C TYR A 277 -2.61 10.46 -2.46
N GLN A 278 -1.79 10.70 -3.49
CA GLN A 278 -1.37 9.65 -4.41
C GLN A 278 -0.54 8.59 -3.68
N MET A 279 0.44 9.02 -2.89
CA MET A 279 1.29 8.12 -2.12
C MET A 279 0.49 7.26 -1.12
N ILE A 280 -0.48 7.85 -0.42
CA ILE A 280 -1.38 7.10 0.48
C ILE A 280 -2.19 6.09 -0.33
N ALA A 281 -2.78 6.53 -1.45
CA ALA A 281 -3.58 5.68 -2.31
C ALA A 281 -2.78 4.54 -2.96
N ASP A 282 -1.45 4.65 -3.06
CA ASP A 282 -0.57 3.61 -3.60
C ASP A 282 0.02 2.71 -2.51
N ALA A 283 -0.04 3.12 -1.23
CA ALA A 283 0.55 2.39 -0.12
C ALA A 283 -0.11 1.01 0.14
N VAL A 284 0.70 0.10 0.66
CA VAL A 284 0.25 -1.08 1.40
C VAL A 284 -0.09 -0.65 2.83
N SER A 285 -1.16 -1.19 3.41
CA SER A 285 -1.55 -0.87 4.79
C SER A 285 -0.42 -1.20 5.77
N PRO A 286 0.03 -0.24 6.62
CA PRO A 286 1.06 -0.51 7.61
C PRO A 286 0.63 -1.49 8.70
N ASP A 287 -0.64 -1.49 9.10
CA ASP A 287 -1.19 -2.47 10.06
C ASP A 287 -1.01 -3.91 9.51
N PHE A 288 -1.35 -4.12 8.24
CA PHE A 288 -1.14 -5.42 7.58
C PHE A 288 0.36 -5.73 7.41
N SER A 289 1.17 -4.74 7.08
CA SER A 289 2.61 -4.89 6.86
C SER A 289 3.36 -5.28 8.14
N TYR A 290 2.97 -4.71 9.28
CA TYR A 290 3.46 -5.09 10.61
C TYR A 290 3.13 -6.55 10.92
N LEU A 291 1.88 -6.96 10.70
CA LEU A 291 1.46 -8.35 10.87
C LEU A 291 2.33 -9.30 10.04
N ILE A 292 2.56 -8.98 8.76
CA ILE A 292 3.43 -9.79 7.89
C ILE A 292 4.85 -9.89 8.43
N GLY A 293 5.42 -8.80 8.94
CA GLY A 293 6.72 -8.79 9.60
C GLY A 293 6.80 -9.76 10.79
N GLU A 294 5.78 -9.78 11.65
CA GLU A 294 5.70 -10.70 12.79
C GLU A 294 5.57 -12.16 12.35
N LEU A 295 4.81 -12.42 11.27
CA LEU A 295 4.72 -13.76 10.69
C LEU A 295 6.06 -14.22 10.12
N PHE A 296 6.82 -13.33 9.48
CA PHE A 296 8.15 -13.65 8.95
C PHE A 296 9.14 -14.02 10.04
N LYS A 297 9.13 -13.34 11.20
CA LYS A 297 9.97 -13.75 12.35
C LYS A 297 9.72 -15.20 12.73
N THR A 298 8.45 -15.59 12.80
CA THR A 298 8.06 -16.97 13.15
C THR A 298 8.55 -18.00 12.12
N ILE A 299 8.64 -17.60 10.86
CA ILE A 299 9.05 -18.47 9.75
C ILE A 299 10.56 -18.52 9.55
N LEU A 300 11.29 -17.42 9.81
CA LEU A 300 12.73 -17.29 9.56
C LEU A 300 13.60 -17.60 10.78
N LEU A 301 13.08 -17.50 12.01
CA LEU A 301 13.80 -17.85 13.24
C LEU A 301 13.79 -19.37 13.54
N ARG A 302 13.38 -20.21 12.58
CA ARG A 302 13.32 -21.67 12.68
C ARG A 302 14.07 -22.32 11.55
#